data_AF-A0AAV0WT53-F1
#
_entry.id   AF-A0AAV0WT53-F1
#
_cell.length_a   1.000
_cell.length_b   1.000
_cell.length_c   1.000
_cell.angle_alpha   90.00
_cell.angle_beta   90.00
_cell.angle_gamma   90.00
#
_symmetry.space_group_name_H-M   'P 1'
#
loop_
_entity.id
_entity.type
_entity.pdbx_description
1 polymer ?
#
loop_
_entity_poly.entity_id
_entity_poly.type
_entity_poly.pdbx_seq_one_letter_code
_entity_poly.pdbx_strand_id
1 'polypeptide(L)' 'MLAALAFVPLHNVVKAFEELVDYLPESILPVVDYFEDNFIGRPMRRTRRTPKFQPKLWNLYEDLNHRNMD' A
#
# COMPACT_ATOMS: atom_id res chain seq x y z
N MET A 1 6.56 7.88 5.02
CA MET A 1 6.33 7.59 3.58
C MET A 1 5.33 6.47 3.39
N LEU A 2 5.57 5.22 3.85
CA LEU A 2 4.63 4.10 3.65
C LEU A 2 3.21 4.33 4.22
N ALA A 3 3.10 4.98 5.39
CA ALA A 3 1.80 5.34 5.95
C ALA A 3 0.95 6.27 5.05
N ALA A 4 1.58 7.01 4.13
CA ALA A 4 0.86 7.86 3.19
C ALA A 4 0.01 7.05 2.19
N LEU A 5 0.31 5.75 2.01
CA LEU A 5 -0.49 4.86 1.18
C LEU A 5 -1.93 4.71 1.69
N ALA A 6 -2.19 4.98 2.98
CA ALA A 6 -3.55 4.99 3.52
C ALA A 6 -4.43 6.06 2.84
N PHE A 7 -3.83 7.08 2.24
CA PHE A 7 -4.52 8.21 1.63
C PHE A 7 -4.45 8.19 0.10
N VAL A 8 -4.06 7.06 -0.50
CA VAL A 8 -4.09 6.86 -1.95
C VAL A 8 -5.43 6.19 -2.31
N PRO A 9 -6.06 6.51 -3.46
CA PRO A 9 -7.22 5.75 -3.92
C PRO A 9 -6.97 4.24 -3.86
N LEU A 10 -7.92 3.47 -3.34
CA LEU A 10 -7.74 2.05 -3.03
C LEU A 10 -7.17 1.25 -4.21
N HIS A 11 -7.63 1.54 -5.44
CA HIS A 11 -7.20 0.87 -6.67
C HIS A 11 -5.76 1.24 -7.11
N ASN A 12 -5.21 2.34 -6.60
CA ASN A 12 -3.86 2.83 -6.90
C ASN A 12 -2.82 2.46 -5.83
N VAL A 13 -3.24 1.95 -4.66
CA VAL A 13 -2.35 1.65 -3.52
C VAL A 13 -1.17 0.75 -3.92
N VAL A 14 -1.42 -0.30 -4.68
CA VAL A 14 -0.36 -1.24 -5.11
C VAL A 14 0.66 -0.54 -5.99
N LYS A 15 0.21 0.18 -7.01
CA LYS A 15 1.08 0.92 -7.93
C LYS A 15 1.89 1.98 -7.20
N ALA A 16 1.26 2.73 -6.30
CA ALA A 16 1.93 3.75 -5.49
C ALA A 16 2.98 3.15 -4.55
N PHE A 17 2.75 1.95 -4.01
CA PHE A 17 3.76 1.24 -3.22
C PHE A 17 4.96 0.83 -4.08
N GLU A 18 4.73 0.24 -5.26
CA GLU A 18 5.80 -0.17 -6.18
C GLU A 18 6.67 1.02 -6.61
N GLU A 19 6.03 2.12 -7.04
CA GLU A 19 6.74 3.36 -7.38
C GLU A 19 7.51 3.92 -6.18
N LEU A 20 6.95 3.86 -4.97
CA LEU A 20 7.62 4.35 -3.77
C LEU A 20 8.88 3.57 -3.43
N VAL A 21 8.85 2.24 -3.61
CA VAL A 21 9.98 1.34 -3.30
C VAL A 21 11.19 1.65 -4.17
N ASP A 22 10.99 2.04 -5.43
CA ASP A 22 12.08 2.39 -6.36
C ASP A 22 12.93 3.58 -5.89
N TYR A 23 12.41 4.42 -4.97
CA TYR A 23 13.13 5.56 -4.39
C TYR A 23 13.69 5.30 -2.99
N LEU A 24 13.46 4.10 -2.41
CA LEU A 24 13.93 3.78 -1.07
C LEU A 24 15.36 3.22 -1.09
N PRO A 25 16.19 3.56 -0.08
CA PRO A 25 17.52 2.99 0.03
C PRO A 25 17.44 1.49 0.37
N GLU A 26 18.43 0.71 -0.10
CA GLU A 26 18.48 -0.74 0.11
C GLU A 26 18.43 -1.15 1.59
N SER A 27 18.94 -0.30 2.48
CA SER A 27 18.90 -0.53 3.95
C SER A 27 17.48 -0.67 4.51
N ILE A 28 16.45 -0.23 3.77
CA ILE A 28 15.04 -0.27 4.15
C ILE A 28 14.30 -1.47 3.51
N LEU A 29 14.95 -2.25 2.64
CA LEU A 29 14.33 -3.42 2.02
C LEU A 29 13.68 -4.41 3.01
N PRO A 30 14.24 -4.70 4.21
CA PRO A 30 13.56 -5.57 5.17
C PRO A 30 12.19 -5.03 5.62
N VAL A 31 12.05 -3.70 5.68
CA VAL A 31 10.77 -3.04 6.00
C VAL A 31 9.82 -3.11 4.81
N VAL A 32 10.34 -2.93 3.59
CA VAL A 32 9.57 -3.08 2.35
C VAL A 32 9.00 -4.50 2.23
N ASP A 33 9.83 -5.53 2.42
CA ASP A 33 9.42 -6.93 2.41
C ASP A 33 8.31 -7.20 3.44
N TYR A 34 8.48 -6.70 4.67
CA TYR A 34 7.45 -6.82 5.70
C TYR A 34 6.14 -6.13 5.28
N PHE A 35 6.22 -4.93 4.71
CA PHE A 35 5.04 -4.19 4.29
C PHE A 35 4.32 -4.86 3.12
N GLU A 36 5.10 -5.37 2.16
CA GLU A 36 4.60 -6.11 1.02
C GLU A 36 3.90 -7.40 1.46
N ASP A 37 4.49 -8.19 2.36
CA ASP A 37 3.87 -9.45 2.79
C ASP A 37 2.62 -9.27 3.65
N ASN A 38 2.53 -8.18 4.44
CA ASN A 38 1.45 -7.99 5.41
C ASN A 38 0.33 -7.06 4.92
N PHE A 39 0.62 -6.05 4.10
CA PHE A 39 -0.35 -4.98 3.76
C PHE A 39 -0.67 -4.85 2.26
N ILE A 40 0.28 -5.17 1.37
CA ILE A 40 0.10 -5.00 -0.09
C ILE A 40 -0.21 -6.33 -0.77
N GLY A 41 0.51 -7.38 -0.38
CA GLY A 41 0.54 -8.70 -0.99
C GLY A 41 1.72 -8.84 -1.94
N ARG A 42 2.48 -9.94 -1.87
CA ARG A 42 3.63 -10.17 -2.75
C ARG A 42 3.20 -10.52 -4.19
N PRO A 43 3.83 -9.94 -5.24
CA PRO A 43 3.59 -10.33 -6.62
C PRO A 43 3.88 -11.82 -6.85
N MET A 44 3.01 -12.49 -7.59
CA MET A 44 3.20 -13.82 -8.15
C MET A 44 3.05 -13.74 -9.68
N ARG A 45 3.46 -14.76 -10.41
CA ARG A 45 3.54 -14.74 -11.90
C ARG A 45 2.30 -14.19 -12.63
N ARG A 46 1.10 -14.34 -12.07
CA ARG A 46 -0.17 -13.85 -12.67
C ARG A 46 -1.14 -13.23 -11.66
N THR A 47 -0.78 -13.22 -10.38
CA THR A 47 -1.67 -12.84 -9.29
C THR A 47 -0.85 -12.14 -8.21
N ARG A 48 -1.50 -11.62 -7.18
CA ARG A 48 -0.84 -11.14 -5.97
C ARG A 48 -1.31 -12.01 -4.81
N ARG A 49 -0.40 -12.36 -3.90
CA ARG A 49 -0.80 -13.03 -2.66
C ARG A 49 -1.75 -12.11 -1.89
N THR A 50 -2.83 -12.66 -1.34
CA THR A 50 -3.69 -11.88 -0.44
C THR A 50 -2.90 -11.47 0.80
N PRO A 51 -2.75 -10.16 1.09
CA PRO A 51 -2.08 -9.69 2.31
C PRO A 51 -2.91 -10.03 3.55
N LYS A 52 -2.24 -10.12 4.71
CA LYS A 52 -2.90 -10.35 6.00
C LYS A 52 -3.85 -9.21 6.36
N PHE A 53 -3.43 -7.98 6.10
CA PHE A 53 -4.19 -6.76 6.31
C PHE A 53 -4.54 -6.16 4.97
N GLN A 54 -5.67 -6.57 4.40
CA GLN A 54 -6.13 -6.09 3.09
C GLN A 54 -6.29 -4.57 3.07
N PRO A 55 -5.91 -3.87 1.98
CA PRO A 55 -6.02 -2.41 1.86
C PRO A 55 -7.37 -1.83 2.29
N LYS A 56 -8.47 -2.52 2.00
CA LYS A 56 -9.83 -2.12 2.42
C LYS A 56 -10.02 -1.97 3.93
N LEU A 57 -9.14 -2.55 4.76
CA LEU A 57 -9.22 -2.49 6.22
C LEU A 57 -8.53 -1.27 6.82
N TRP A 58 -7.61 -0.64 6.08
CA TRP A 58 -6.74 0.43 6.60
C TRP A 58 -6.66 1.66 5.69
N ASN A 59 -7.20 1.59 4.47
CA ASN A 59 -7.28 2.73 3.57
C ASN A 59 -8.32 3.74 4.08
N LEU A 60 -7.94 5.02 4.08
CA LEU A 60 -8.70 6.15 4.61
C LEU A 60 -9.10 7.14 3.51
N TYR A 61 -8.78 6.85 2.25
CA TYR A 61 -8.97 7.81 1.15
C TYR A 61 -10.45 8.20 0.98
N GLU A 62 -11.35 7.21 0.96
CA GLU A 62 -12.78 7.46 0.80
C GLU A 62 -13.34 8.23 2.01
N ASP A 63 -12.98 7.82 3.24
CA ASP A 63 -13.42 8.50 4.46
C ASP A 63 -12.98 9.97 4.50
N LEU A 64 -11.76 10.27 4.07
CA LEU A 64 -11.27 11.64 3.96
C LEU A 64 -12.05 12.44 2.92
N ASN A 65 -12.30 11.87 1.73
CA ASN A 65 -13.02 12.56 0.68
C ASN A 65 -14.45 12.89 1.09
N HIS A 66 -15.14 11.99 1.81
CA HIS A 66 -16.47 12.29 2.34
C HIS A 66 -16.45 13.46 3.32
N ARG A 67 -15.48 13.51 4.25
CA ARG A 67 -15.36 14.62 5.22
C ARG A 67 -15.01 15.98 4.62
N ASN A 68 -14.40 16.00 3.44
CA ASN A 68 -14.06 17.23 2.74
C ASN A 68 -15.23 17.80 1.91
N MET A 69 -16.34 17.07 1.81
CA MET A 69 -17.55 17.47 1.10
C MET A 69 -18.67 17.96 2.03
N ASP A 70 -18.47 17.88 3.35
CA ASP A 70 -19.33 18.43 4.42
C ASP A 70 -18.82 19.81 4.90
#